data_AF-A0A167Y2Y8-F1
#
_entry.id   AF-A0A167Y2Y8-F1
#
_cell.length_a   1.000
_cell.length_b   1.000
_cell.length_c   1.000
_cell.angle_alpha   90.00
_cell.angle_beta   90.00
_cell.angle_gamma   90.00
#
_symmetry.space_group_name_H-M   'P 1'
#
loop_
_entity.id
_entity.type
_entity.pdbx_description
1 polymer ?
#
loop_
_entity_poly.entity_id
_entity_poly.type
_entity_poly.pdbx_seq_one_letter_code
_entity_poly.pdbx_strand_id
1 'polypeptide(L)'
;MHASLKYLSVLLALSGFSQATGSNDECQGHQGHDPETFFCRDKRLGPASLPKESQFMIPDNHPRLGLDADGKEYTIKAFLKEHYTDKKTGKEIREADQIIYPEKEGFVLNEDGTRILGNITLKPGTLVDRIGKENGQFMAVPGTPFDLRAIPPFNLNPGEPSEGEENKTVPYYLFRVKKPLKVLTGPILPWYGQKGYGTQFVIPLDEHSKKVRTMDLVKQCVLERINRVTHKPIQVPEHCSQKPDDEPRDCSREERKKIVEDALRVCKNKKQKDQDLADKDRIIFPE
;
A
#
# COMPACT_ATOMS: atom_id res chain seq x y z
N MET A 1 -33.99 49.22 63.98
CA MET A 1 -32.67 49.29 63.31
C MET A 1 -32.68 48.26 62.18
N HIS A 2 -32.56 48.76 60.93
CA HIS A 2 -32.04 48.15 59.68
C HIS A 2 -32.33 46.66 59.37
N ALA A 3 -32.71 46.23 58.18
CA ALA A 3 -33.10 46.84 56.91
C ALA A 3 -33.65 45.71 56.02
N SER A 4 -34.62 46.04 55.19
CA SER A 4 -35.20 45.25 54.10
C SER A 4 -34.15 44.92 53.03
N LEU A 5 -34.23 43.76 52.36
CA LEU A 5 -33.87 43.63 50.94
C LEU A 5 -34.39 42.30 50.33
N LYS A 6 -35.34 42.44 49.40
CA LYS A 6 -35.81 41.42 48.45
C LYS A 6 -34.83 41.35 47.27
N TYR A 7 -34.44 40.16 46.83
CA TYR A 7 -33.87 39.91 45.49
C TYR A 7 -34.37 38.53 45.04
N LEU A 8 -35.41 38.45 44.19
CA LEU A 8 -35.41 38.57 42.73
C LEU A 8 -34.59 37.48 42.04
N SER A 9 -35.34 36.53 41.49
CA SER A 9 -34.93 35.41 40.65
C SER A 9 -34.25 35.88 39.36
N VAL A 10 -33.13 35.25 39.01
CA VAL A 10 -32.55 35.30 37.66
C VAL A 10 -32.17 33.87 37.26
N LEU A 11 -33.02 33.26 36.43
CA LEU A 11 -32.68 32.12 35.59
C LEU A 11 -31.87 32.66 34.41
N LEU A 12 -30.57 32.33 34.33
CA LEU A 12 -29.83 32.43 33.09
C LEU A 12 -29.56 31.01 32.57
N ALA A 13 -30.30 30.64 31.53
CA ALA A 13 -29.89 29.61 30.61
C ALA A 13 -28.75 30.18 29.75
N LEU A 14 -27.58 29.55 29.81
CA LEU A 14 -26.58 29.66 28.75
C LEU A 14 -26.21 28.26 28.31
N SER A 15 -26.89 27.84 27.24
CA SER A 15 -26.46 26.79 26.33
C SER A 15 -25.11 27.18 25.72
N GLY A 16 -24.02 26.70 26.33
CA GLY A 16 -22.71 26.67 25.69
C GLY A 16 -22.56 25.40 24.87
N PHE A 17 -23.14 25.37 23.67
CA PHE A 17 -22.62 24.47 22.63
C PHE A 17 -21.22 24.99 22.27
N SER A 18 -20.19 24.34 22.79
CA SER A 18 -18.82 24.53 22.32
C SER A 18 -18.77 23.99 20.89
N GLN A 19 -18.97 24.87 19.92
CA GLN A 19 -18.52 24.62 18.56
C GLN A 19 -17.00 24.64 18.59
N ALA A 20 -16.39 23.49 18.36
CA ALA A 20 -14.96 23.38 18.08
C ALA A 20 -14.69 24.11 16.75
N THR A 21 -14.42 25.40 16.84
CA THR A 21 -13.74 26.15 15.79
C THR A 21 -12.26 25.87 15.97
N GLY A 22 -11.62 25.23 14.98
CA GLY A 22 -10.16 25.10 14.93
C GLY A 22 -9.56 26.50 15.02
N SER A 23 -9.07 26.84 16.20
CA SER A 23 -8.65 28.18 16.58
C SER A 23 -7.25 28.46 16.02
N ASN A 24 -7.01 29.71 15.60
CA ASN A 24 -5.77 30.25 15.02
C ASN A 24 -4.44 29.90 15.74
N ASP A 25 -4.49 29.32 16.95
CA ASP A 25 -3.33 28.95 17.76
C ASP A 25 -2.60 27.69 17.23
N GLU A 26 -3.34 26.68 16.73
CA GLU A 26 -2.74 25.44 16.19
C GLU A 26 -1.88 25.71 14.94
N CYS A 27 -2.22 26.76 14.19
CA CYS A 27 -1.48 27.18 13.02
C CYS A 27 -0.31 28.11 13.34
N GLN A 28 -0.16 28.58 14.59
CA GLN A 28 0.97 29.40 15.03
C GLN A 28 1.25 30.60 14.10
N GLY A 29 0.20 31.22 13.54
CA GLY A 29 0.31 32.32 12.58
C GLY A 29 0.65 31.91 11.14
N HIS A 30 0.84 30.61 10.85
CA HIS A 30 0.93 30.09 9.48
C HIS A 30 -0.42 30.17 8.79
N GLN A 31 -0.44 30.72 7.58
CA GLN A 31 -1.63 30.80 6.74
C GLN A 31 -1.21 30.46 5.31
N GLY A 32 -1.53 29.23 4.88
CA GLY A 32 -1.38 28.85 3.49
C GLY A 32 -2.50 29.41 2.61
N HIS A 33 -2.41 29.13 1.31
CA HIS A 33 -3.36 29.62 0.30
C HIS A 33 -4.24 28.51 -0.30
N ASP A 34 -4.10 27.27 0.18
CA ASP A 34 -4.84 26.13 -0.30
C ASP A 34 -6.28 26.11 0.29
N PRO A 35 -7.17 25.25 -0.25
CA PRO A 35 -8.48 25.00 0.32
C PRO A 35 -8.46 24.59 1.81
N GLU A 36 -9.57 24.80 2.50
CA GLU A 36 -9.76 24.45 3.92
C GLU A 36 -9.67 22.94 4.20
N THR A 37 -9.65 22.11 3.16
CA THR A 37 -9.42 20.66 3.28
C THR A 37 -8.02 20.33 3.79
N PHE A 38 -7.07 21.28 3.79
CA PHE A 38 -5.69 21.10 4.24
C PHE A 38 -5.43 21.80 5.57
N PHE A 39 -4.59 21.19 6.40
CA PHE A 39 -4.23 21.73 7.70
C PHE A 39 -3.54 23.10 7.53
N CYS A 40 -4.02 24.12 8.24
CA CYS A 40 -3.58 25.50 8.11
C CYS A 40 -3.57 26.03 6.66
N ARG A 41 -4.47 25.50 5.82
CA ARG A 41 -4.60 25.84 4.40
C ARG A 41 -3.31 25.66 3.61
N ASP A 42 -2.50 24.67 3.98
CA ASP A 42 -1.25 24.35 3.32
C ASP A 42 -1.20 22.85 2.98
N LYS A 43 -1.25 22.54 1.68
CA LYS A 43 -1.26 21.15 1.17
C LYS A 43 -0.05 20.33 1.63
N ARG A 44 1.06 20.96 2.02
CA ARG A 44 2.26 20.29 2.52
C ARG A 44 2.06 19.64 3.90
N LEU A 45 1.12 20.18 4.68
CA LEU A 45 0.88 19.81 6.07
C LEU A 45 -0.18 18.70 6.25
N GLY A 46 -0.66 18.14 5.15
CA GLY A 46 -1.67 17.08 5.17
C GLY A 46 -3.11 17.61 5.25
N PRO A 47 -4.10 16.73 5.34
CA PRO A 47 -5.50 17.11 5.41
C PRO A 47 -5.82 17.76 6.77
N ALA A 48 -6.76 18.71 6.78
CA ALA A 48 -7.23 19.36 8.00
C ALA A 48 -7.80 18.34 8.99
N SER A 49 -8.55 17.34 8.49
CA SER A 49 -9.07 16.21 9.25
C SER A 49 -8.87 14.90 8.50
N LEU A 50 -8.70 13.81 9.26
CA LEU A 50 -8.65 12.46 8.70
C LEU A 50 -10.03 11.79 8.80
N PRO A 51 -10.54 11.18 7.72
CA PRO A 51 -11.75 10.36 7.78
C PRO A 51 -11.62 9.25 8.82
N LYS A 52 -12.74 8.91 9.49
CA LYS A 52 -12.76 7.94 10.60
C LYS A 52 -12.21 6.56 10.17
N GLU A 53 -12.52 6.15 8.96
CA GLU A 53 -12.08 4.91 8.33
C GLU A 53 -10.58 4.85 8.03
N SER A 54 -9.89 6.00 8.11
CA SER A 54 -8.45 6.17 7.90
C SER A 54 -7.66 6.36 9.20
N GLN A 55 -8.34 6.60 10.34
CA GLN A 55 -7.70 6.84 11.63
C GLN A 55 -6.91 5.63 12.14
N PHE A 56 -7.28 4.41 11.73
CA PHE A 56 -6.57 3.16 12.10
C PHE A 56 -5.07 3.15 11.71
N MET A 57 -4.65 4.01 10.78
CA MET A 57 -3.25 4.10 10.34
C MET A 57 -2.40 4.95 11.27
N ILE A 58 -3.02 5.87 12.02
CA ILE A 58 -2.32 6.85 12.84
C ILE A 58 -2.25 6.31 14.27
N PRO A 59 -1.05 6.16 14.86
CA PRO A 59 -0.93 5.82 16.27
C PRO A 59 -1.64 6.84 17.17
N ASP A 60 -2.10 6.40 18.32
CA ASP A 60 -2.63 7.32 19.34
C ASP A 60 -1.56 8.35 19.75
N ASN A 61 -1.98 9.60 19.94
CA ASN A 61 -1.11 10.74 20.29
C ASN A 61 0.05 10.97 19.30
N HIS A 62 -0.10 10.55 18.05
CA HIS A 62 0.89 10.83 17.01
C HIS A 62 0.92 12.32 16.65
N PRO A 63 2.06 13.01 16.81
CA PRO A 63 2.18 14.40 16.39
C PRO A 63 2.16 14.48 14.87
N ARG A 64 1.29 15.33 14.31
CA ARG A 64 1.06 15.47 12.86
C ARG A 64 2.35 15.65 12.06
N LEU A 65 3.27 16.45 12.56
CA LEU A 65 4.54 16.79 11.92
C LEU A 65 5.72 16.00 12.47
N GLY A 66 5.47 15.03 13.36
CA GLY A 66 6.53 14.27 14.01
C GLY A 66 7.27 15.04 15.10
N LEU A 67 8.41 14.48 15.51
CA LEU A 67 9.33 15.04 16.48
C LEU A 67 10.65 15.44 15.81
N ASP A 68 11.23 16.56 16.23
CA ASP A 68 12.56 16.99 15.82
C ASP A 68 13.68 16.14 16.44
N ALA A 69 14.93 16.50 16.11
CA ALA A 69 16.11 15.80 16.62
C ALA A 69 16.25 15.84 18.16
N ASP A 70 15.63 16.80 18.84
CA ASP A 70 15.61 16.92 20.30
C ASP A 70 14.42 16.16 20.93
N GLY A 71 13.58 15.50 20.11
CA GLY A 71 12.39 14.79 20.55
C GLY A 71 11.19 15.69 20.85
N LYS A 72 11.19 16.95 20.37
CA LYS A 72 10.07 17.90 20.54
C LYS A 72 9.19 17.90 19.31
N GLU A 73 7.89 18.14 19.47
CA GLU A 73 6.99 18.27 18.31
C GLU A 73 7.44 19.39 17.38
N TYR A 74 7.48 19.09 16.08
CA TYR A 74 7.81 20.10 15.09
C TYR A 74 6.78 21.24 15.09
N THR A 75 7.28 22.47 15.13
CA THR A 75 6.49 23.63 14.67
C THR A 75 6.34 23.58 13.15
N ILE A 76 5.27 24.17 12.61
CA ILE A 76 5.05 24.26 11.16
C ILE A 76 6.28 24.91 10.47
N LYS A 77 6.78 26.01 11.04
CA LYS A 77 7.93 26.74 10.50
C LYS A 77 9.20 25.87 10.47
N ALA A 78 9.47 25.11 11.53
CA ALA A 78 10.64 24.23 11.59
C ALA A 78 10.53 23.10 10.57
N PHE A 79 9.37 22.44 10.49
CA PHE A 79 9.11 21.36 9.54
C PHE A 79 9.28 21.80 8.08
N LEU A 80 8.66 22.93 7.71
CA LEU A 80 8.76 23.49 6.36
C LEU A 80 10.19 23.95 6.04
N LYS A 81 10.90 24.54 7.01
CA LYS A 81 12.30 24.93 6.83
C LYS A 81 13.18 23.71 6.57
N GLU A 82 12.97 22.62 7.28
CA GLU A 82 13.81 21.42 7.17
C GLU A 82 13.53 20.61 5.90
N HIS A 83 12.26 20.43 5.55
CA HIS A 83 11.85 19.50 4.49
C HIS A 83 11.39 20.17 3.20
N TYR A 84 11.09 21.48 3.21
CA TYR A 84 10.61 22.25 2.07
C TYR A 84 11.48 23.49 1.79
N THR A 85 12.78 23.46 2.08
CA THR A 85 13.71 24.51 1.66
C THR A 85 14.80 23.93 0.79
N ASP A 86 14.85 24.34 -0.48
CA ASP A 86 15.89 23.91 -1.41
C ASP A 86 17.27 24.26 -0.84
N LYS A 87 18.09 23.23 -0.58
CA LYS A 87 19.39 23.41 0.09
C LYS A 87 20.42 24.18 -0.73
N LYS A 88 20.24 24.30 -2.05
CA LYS A 88 21.18 25.00 -2.94
C LYS A 88 20.84 26.49 -3.06
N THR A 89 19.55 26.81 -3.15
CA THR A 89 19.05 28.16 -3.42
C THR A 89 18.53 28.86 -2.18
N GLY A 90 18.25 28.12 -1.10
CA GLY A 90 17.61 28.61 0.11
C GLY A 90 16.14 28.98 -0.09
N LYS A 91 15.54 28.69 -1.25
CA LYS A 91 14.15 29.02 -1.56
C LYS A 91 13.21 27.97 -0.99
N GLU A 92 12.07 28.44 -0.49
CA GLU A 92 10.99 27.59 -0.03
C GLU A 92 10.30 26.88 -1.23
N ILE A 93 10.10 25.59 -1.07
CA ILE A 93 9.38 24.71 -2.00
C ILE A 93 7.90 24.74 -1.62
N ARG A 94 7.06 25.23 -2.54
CA ARG A 94 5.61 25.35 -2.33
C ARG A 94 4.83 24.11 -2.75
N GLU A 95 5.37 23.31 -3.66
CA GLU A 95 4.73 22.09 -4.14
C GLU A 95 4.93 20.94 -3.15
N ALA A 96 3.83 20.33 -2.70
CA ALA A 96 3.88 19.33 -1.64
C ALA A 96 4.64 18.06 -2.01
N ASP A 97 4.53 17.63 -3.26
CA ASP A 97 5.19 16.44 -3.77
C ASP A 97 6.68 16.67 -4.11
N GLN A 98 7.15 17.91 -4.05
CA GLN A 98 8.56 18.30 -4.19
C GLN A 98 9.30 18.40 -2.85
N ILE A 99 8.73 17.84 -1.78
CA ILE A 99 9.41 17.70 -0.49
C ILE A 99 10.79 17.03 -0.65
N ILE A 100 11.74 17.36 0.22
CA ILE A 100 13.05 16.73 0.24
C ILE A 100 12.93 15.29 0.77
N TYR A 101 12.96 14.35 -0.16
CA TYR A 101 13.00 12.92 0.14
C TYR A 101 14.36 12.50 0.72
N PRO A 102 14.38 11.46 1.57
CA PRO A 102 15.64 10.86 2.00
C PRO A 102 16.37 10.28 0.79
N GLU A 103 17.70 10.33 0.82
CA GLU A 103 18.52 9.64 -0.17
C GLU A 103 18.31 8.12 -0.10
N LYS A 104 18.82 7.39 -1.10
CA LYS A 104 18.89 5.92 -1.07
C LYS A 104 17.53 5.26 -0.80
N GLU A 105 16.49 5.84 -1.41
CA GLU A 105 15.10 5.36 -1.33
C GLU A 105 14.58 5.25 0.12
N GLY A 106 15.17 5.96 1.07
CA GLY A 106 14.78 5.93 2.48
C GLY A 106 15.03 4.59 3.16
N PHE A 107 15.97 3.77 2.68
CA PHE A 107 16.44 2.62 3.47
C PHE A 107 17.36 3.09 4.59
N VAL A 108 17.30 2.40 5.75
CA VAL A 108 18.35 2.56 6.77
C VAL A 108 19.70 2.18 6.15
N LEU A 109 20.75 2.89 6.53
CA LEU A 109 22.09 2.69 6.03
C LEU A 109 22.97 1.96 7.05
N ASN A 110 23.90 1.13 6.56
CA ASN A 110 25.02 0.62 7.33
C ASN A 110 26.02 1.75 7.63
N GLU A 111 27.01 1.48 8.49
CA GLU A 111 28.09 2.42 8.83
C GLU A 111 28.90 2.88 7.59
N ASP A 112 29.00 2.03 6.56
CA ASP A 112 29.67 2.33 5.29
C ASP A 112 28.81 3.14 4.30
N GLY A 113 27.60 3.53 4.69
CA GLY A 113 26.64 4.26 3.85
C GLY A 113 25.90 3.41 2.83
N THR A 114 26.06 2.08 2.85
CA THR A 114 25.29 1.18 2.00
C THR A 114 23.88 0.95 2.54
N ARG A 115 22.92 0.70 1.64
CA ARG A 115 21.52 0.43 2.04
C ARG A 115 21.39 -0.93 2.71
N ILE A 116 20.69 -0.99 3.83
CA ILE A 116 20.21 -2.23 4.44
C ILE A 116 18.97 -2.69 3.68
N LEU A 117 19.15 -3.59 2.72
CA LEU A 117 18.04 -4.17 1.96
C LEU A 117 18.33 -5.60 1.49
N GLY A 118 17.26 -6.33 1.14
CA GLY A 118 17.30 -7.62 0.49
C GLY A 118 16.43 -7.67 -0.75
N ASN A 119 16.74 -8.59 -1.67
CA ASN A 119 15.89 -8.91 -2.82
C ASN A 119 14.97 -10.07 -2.44
N ILE A 120 13.66 -9.88 -2.52
CA ILE A 120 12.69 -10.95 -2.29
C ILE A 120 11.68 -11.04 -3.42
N THR A 121 11.02 -12.20 -3.52
CA THR A 121 9.86 -12.38 -4.39
C THR A 121 8.63 -12.56 -3.52
N LEU A 122 7.72 -11.59 -3.56
CA LEU A 122 6.41 -11.72 -2.94
C LEU A 122 5.61 -12.78 -3.68
N LYS A 123 5.12 -13.78 -2.95
CA LYS A 123 4.36 -14.90 -3.53
C LYS A 123 2.92 -14.45 -3.83
N PRO A 124 2.24 -15.06 -4.83
CA PRO A 124 0.82 -14.89 -5.00
C PRO A 124 0.05 -15.11 -3.69
N GLY A 125 -0.94 -14.26 -3.42
CA GLY A 125 -1.70 -14.21 -2.16
C GLY A 125 -1.12 -13.26 -1.11
N THR A 126 0.14 -12.83 -1.21
CA THR A 126 0.73 -11.86 -0.27
C THR A 126 -0.03 -10.55 -0.31
N LEU A 127 -0.34 -9.98 0.85
CA LEU A 127 -0.95 -8.66 0.97
C LEU A 127 0.12 -7.59 1.20
N VAL A 128 -0.03 -6.45 0.53
CA VAL A 128 0.80 -5.25 0.71
C VAL A 128 -0.11 -4.02 0.68
N ASP A 129 0.23 -2.97 1.40
CA ASP A 129 -0.54 -1.72 1.38
C ASP A 129 0.31 -0.52 0.96
N ARG A 130 -0.37 0.59 0.64
CA ARG A 130 0.24 1.86 0.28
C ARG A 130 -0.60 3.02 0.79
N ILE A 131 0.07 4.05 1.29
CA ILE A 131 -0.52 5.36 1.59
C ILE A 131 0.09 6.38 0.62
N GLY A 132 -0.76 7.05 -0.13
CA GLY A 132 -0.39 7.96 -1.22
C GLY A 132 -0.80 7.41 -2.59
N LYS A 133 -0.84 8.30 -3.58
CA LYS A 133 -1.21 8.00 -4.98
C LYS A 133 -0.48 6.78 -5.53
N GLU A 134 -1.10 5.99 -6.40
CA GLU A 134 -0.53 4.76 -7.00
C GLU A 134 0.58 5.01 -8.04
N ASN A 135 1.00 6.26 -8.22
CA ASN A 135 2.12 6.66 -9.07
C ASN A 135 3.51 6.40 -8.43
N GLY A 136 3.54 5.89 -7.20
CA GLY A 136 4.76 5.54 -6.48
C GLY A 136 5.17 4.08 -6.60
N GLN A 137 6.40 3.80 -6.14
CA GLN A 137 7.06 2.49 -6.14
C GLN A 137 7.06 1.79 -4.77
N PHE A 138 6.54 2.46 -3.75
CA PHE A 138 6.71 2.07 -2.35
C PHE A 138 5.43 1.47 -1.80
N MET A 139 5.54 0.31 -1.19
CA MET A 139 4.48 -0.38 -0.46
C MET A 139 5.02 -0.79 0.91
N ALA A 140 4.14 -1.17 1.84
CA ALA A 140 4.54 -1.66 3.16
C ALA A 140 3.75 -2.92 3.53
N VAL A 141 4.11 -3.49 4.68
CA VAL A 141 3.30 -4.54 5.32
C VAL A 141 1.94 -3.94 5.71
N PRO A 142 0.82 -4.62 5.38
CA PRO A 142 -0.51 -4.13 5.73
C PRO A 142 -0.66 -3.76 7.20
N GLY A 143 -1.19 -2.57 7.47
CA GLY A 143 -1.42 -2.11 8.84
C GLY A 143 -0.18 -1.57 9.55
N THR A 144 0.96 -1.45 8.87
CA THR A 144 2.12 -0.71 9.41
C THR A 144 1.66 0.70 9.81
N PRO A 145 1.87 1.15 11.07
CA PRO A 145 1.49 2.49 11.49
C PRO A 145 2.19 3.59 10.69
N PHE A 146 1.56 4.77 10.60
CA PHE A 146 2.03 5.88 9.77
C PHE A 146 3.42 6.40 10.18
N ASP A 147 3.72 6.48 11.48
CA ASP A 147 5.04 6.88 11.98
C ASP A 147 6.14 5.90 11.60
N LEU A 148 5.82 4.60 11.47
CA LEU A 148 6.80 3.61 11.06
C LEU A 148 7.10 3.64 9.55
N ARG A 149 6.30 4.38 8.77
CA ARG A 149 6.47 4.51 7.31
C ARG A 149 7.36 5.67 6.89
N ALA A 150 7.63 6.62 7.80
CA ALA A 150 8.38 7.85 7.52
C ALA A 150 7.96 8.56 6.21
N ILE A 151 6.64 8.65 6.00
CA ILE A 151 6.05 9.38 4.86
C ILE A 151 5.52 10.73 5.33
N PRO A 152 5.52 11.75 4.46
CA PRO A 152 5.15 13.11 4.85
C PRO A 152 3.63 13.28 4.95
N PRO A 153 3.15 14.29 5.69
CA PRO A 153 1.72 14.52 5.90
C PRO A 153 0.91 14.63 4.61
N PHE A 154 1.48 15.19 3.53
CA PHE A 154 0.79 15.34 2.26
C PHE A 154 0.37 14.00 1.63
N ASN A 155 1.00 12.87 1.99
CA ASN A 155 0.56 11.54 1.53
C ASN A 155 -0.85 11.18 2.04
N LEU A 156 -1.32 11.83 3.09
CA LEU A 156 -2.67 11.68 3.62
C LEU A 156 -3.68 12.61 2.94
N ASN A 157 -3.24 13.54 2.08
CA ASN A 157 -4.14 14.44 1.38
C ASN A 157 -5.15 13.65 0.55
N PRO A 158 -6.42 14.09 0.50
CA PRO A 158 -7.41 13.45 -0.34
C PRO A 158 -6.90 13.36 -1.77
N GLY A 159 -6.95 12.15 -2.33
CA GLY A 159 -6.55 11.90 -3.71
C GLY A 159 -7.57 12.44 -4.71
N GLU A 160 -7.17 12.51 -5.97
CA GLU A 160 -8.16 12.39 -7.04
C GLU A 160 -8.76 10.98 -6.96
N PRO A 161 -10.08 10.82 -7.14
CA PRO A 161 -10.71 9.51 -7.12
C PRO A 161 -10.01 8.57 -8.10
N SER A 162 -9.63 7.38 -7.62
CA SER A 162 -9.22 6.30 -8.52
C SER A 162 -10.45 5.90 -9.35
N GLU A 163 -10.30 5.47 -10.60
CA GLU A 163 -11.45 5.12 -11.47
C GLU A 163 -12.44 4.19 -10.77
N GLY A 164 -13.59 4.71 -10.31
CA GLY A 164 -14.65 3.97 -9.62
C GLY A 164 -14.65 4.06 -8.09
N GLU A 165 -13.79 4.87 -7.46
CA GLU A 165 -13.89 5.23 -6.04
C GLU A 165 -14.46 6.64 -5.95
N GLU A 166 -15.76 6.76 -5.71
CA GLU A 166 -16.48 8.05 -5.71
C GLU A 166 -16.10 8.98 -4.54
N ASN A 167 -15.28 8.50 -3.60
CA ASN A 167 -14.95 9.23 -2.39
C ASN A 167 -13.52 9.76 -2.38
N LYS A 168 -13.43 11.08 -2.19
CA LYS A 168 -12.23 11.89 -1.88
C LYS A 168 -11.62 11.50 -0.52
N THR A 169 -11.24 10.24 -0.37
CA THR A 169 -10.65 9.70 0.86
C THR A 169 -9.13 9.80 0.81
N VAL A 170 -8.51 9.58 1.98
CA VAL A 170 -7.07 9.38 2.08
C VAL A 170 -6.67 8.27 1.10
N PRO A 171 -5.64 8.45 0.25
CA PRO A 171 -5.25 7.49 -0.78
C PRO A 171 -4.57 6.26 -0.16
N TYR A 172 -5.34 5.46 0.57
CA TYR A 172 -4.92 4.18 1.14
C TYR A 172 -5.37 3.06 0.23
N TYR A 173 -4.42 2.22 -0.19
CA TYR A 173 -4.68 1.07 -1.04
C TYR A 173 -4.17 -0.20 -0.37
N LEU A 174 -5.00 -1.25 -0.38
CA LEU A 174 -4.59 -2.60 -0.03
C LEU A 174 -4.55 -3.43 -1.32
N PHE A 175 -3.44 -4.12 -1.55
CA PHE A 175 -3.25 -4.97 -2.73
C PHE A 175 -3.03 -6.42 -2.33
N ARG A 176 -3.51 -7.32 -3.17
CA ARG A 176 -3.11 -8.73 -3.20
C ARG A 176 -2.19 -8.97 -4.38
N VAL A 177 -1.05 -9.59 -4.11
CA VAL A 177 -0.12 -10.07 -5.15
C VAL A 177 -0.77 -11.23 -5.89
N LYS A 178 -0.93 -11.12 -7.21
CA LYS A 178 -1.53 -12.15 -8.08
C LYS A 178 -0.49 -12.98 -8.82
N LYS A 179 0.65 -12.37 -9.15
CA LYS A 179 1.79 -13.01 -9.82
C LYS A 179 3.04 -12.78 -8.98
N PRO A 180 4.05 -13.67 -9.02
CA PRO A 180 5.31 -13.47 -8.30
C PRO A 180 5.89 -12.08 -8.58
N LEU A 181 6.10 -11.29 -7.53
CA LEU A 181 6.55 -9.89 -7.65
C LEU A 181 7.90 -9.72 -6.96
N LYS A 182 8.93 -9.40 -7.75
CA LYS A 182 10.26 -9.08 -7.22
C LYS A 182 10.25 -7.67 -6.62
N VAL A 183 10.76 -7.53 -5.41
CA VAL A 183 10.88 -6.25 -4.69
C VAL A 183 12.21 -6.16 -3.95
N LEU A 184 12.68 -4.92 -3.74
CA LEU A 184 13.65 -4.63 -2.70
C LEU A 184 12.90 -4.49 -1.37
N THR A 185 13.42 -5.03 -0.29
CA THR A 185 12.81 -4.91 1.04
C THR A 185 13.85 -4.58 2.10
N GLY A 186 13.45 -3.85 3.13
CA GLY A 186 14.35 -3.41 4.19
C GLY A 186 13.70 -2.40 5.12
N PRO A 187 14.40 -2.05 6.22
CA PRO A 187 13.94 -1.07 7.19
C PRO A 187 13.91 0.33 6.58
N ILE A 188 12.87 1.10 6.96
CA ILE A 188 12.67 2.49 6.57
C ILE A 188 13.49 3.41 7.47
N LEU A 189 14.19 4.38 6.87
CA LEU A 189 14.94 5.40 7.59
C LEU A 189 13.96 6.34 8.34
N PRO A 190 14.23 6.71 9.61
CA PRO A 190 13.53 7.79 10.28
C PRO A 190 13.64 9.09 9.46
N TRP A 191 12.51 9.74 9.20
CA TRP A 191 12.44 10.94 8.37
C TRP A 191 11.15 11.71 8.61
N TYR A 192 11.08 12.99 8.23
CA TYR A 192 9.91 13.87 8.45
C TYR A 192 9.43 13.93 9.91
N GLY A 193 10.35 13.80 10.87
CA GLY A 193 10.05 13.68 12.29
C GLY A 193 9.37 12.38 12.72
N GLN A 194 9.28 11.41 11.82
CA GLN A 194 8.68 10.12 12.06
C GLN A 194 9.72 9.07 12.44
N LYS A 195 9.30 8.09 13.23
CA LYS A 195 10.18 7.04 13.76
C LYS A 195 10.79 6.16 12.69
N GLY A 196 10.10 5.90 11.58
CA GLY A 196 10.54 4.94 10.58
C GLY A 196 10.67 3.53 11.15
N TYR A 197 11.66 2.76 10.69
CA TYR A 197 11.94 1.37 11.07
C TYR A 197 10.84 0.34 10.78
N GLY A 198 9.74 0.73 10.12
CA GLY A 198 8.87 -0.22 9.44
C GLY A 198 9.59 -0.90 8.27
N THR A 199 8.97 -1.94 7.72
CA THR A 199 9.48 -2.61 6.51
C THR A 199 8.82 -2.03 5.27
N GLN A 200 9.62 -1.55 4.32
CA GLN A 200 9.14 -1.19 2.99
C GLN A 200 9.41 -2.27 1.95
N PHE A 201 8.57 -2.28 0.92
CA PHE A 201 8.76 -2.98 -0.34
C PHE A 201 8.86 -1.95 -1.46
N VAL A 202 9.98 -1.95 -2.18
CA VAL A 202 10.24 -1.04 -3.29
C VAL A 202 10.25 -1.82 -4.59
N ILE A 203 9.39 -1.43 -5.53
CA ILE A 203 9.37 -2.00 -6.88
C ILE A 203 10.65 -1.55 -7.60
N PRO A 204 11.50 -2.48 -8.07
CA PRO A 204 12.73 -2.12 -8.78
C PRO A 204 12.41 -1.42 -10.11
N LEU A 205 13.42 -0.78 -10.69
CA LEU A 205 13.33 -0.31 -12.07
C LEU A 205 13.16 -1.51 -13.01
N ASP A 206 12.52 -1.28 -14.15
CA ASP A 206 12.46 -2.29 -15.20
C ASP A 206 13.82 -2.48 -15.89
N GLU A 207 13.88 -3.40 -16.84
CA GLU A 207 15.09 -3.72 -17.60
C GLU A 207 15.63 -2.53 -18.42
N HIS A 208 14.80 -1.51 -18.67
CA HIS A 208 15.16 -0.27 -19.35
C HIS A 208 15.45 0.87 -18.37
N SER A 209 15.69 0.55 -17.09
CA SER A 209 15.91 1.52 -16.02
C SER A 209 14.75 2.51 -15.81
N LYS A 210 13.53 2.13 -16.20
CA LYS A 210 12.34 2.97 -16.05
C LYS A 210 11.62 2.65 -14.74
N LYS A 211 11.05 3.71 -14.16
CA LYS A 211 10.20 3.64 -12.97
C LYS A 211 8.93 2.83 -13.25
N VAL A 212 8.74 1.72 -12.53
CA VAL A 212 7.51 0.92 -12.54
C VAL A 212 6.64 1.34 -11.36
N ARG A 213 5.41 1.79 -11.60
CA ARG A 213 4.52 2.30 -10.54
C ARG A 213 3.55 1.23 -10.09
N THR A 214 2.99 1.42 -8.90
CA THR A 214 1.97 0.50 -8.35
C THR A 214 0.78 0.36 -9.31
N MET A 215 0.32 1.46 -9.91
CA MET A 215 -0.74 1.45 -10.92
C MET A 215 -0.38 0.64 -12.18
N ASP A 216 0.91 0.58 -12.55
CA ASP A 216 1.35 -0.19 -13.72
C ASP A 216 1.25 -1.69 -13.41
N LEU A 217 1.59 -2.10 -12.18
CA LEU A 217 1.43 -3.49 -11.71
C LEU A 217 -0.04 -3.92 -11.59
N VAL A 218 -0.94 -2.99 -11.24
CA VAL A 218 -2.39 -3.25 -11.27
C VAL A 218 -2.85 -3.50 -12.71
N LYS A 219 -2.45 -2.63 -13.65
CA LYS A 219 -2.76 -2.79 -15.08
C LYS A 219 -2.19 -4.09 -15.67
N GLN A 220 -1.05 -4.58 -15.17
CA GLN A 220 -0.43 -5.84 -15.60
C GLN A 220 -1.01 -7.09 -14.91
N CYS A 221 -2.05 -6.93 -14.09
CA CYS A 221 -2.64 -7.99 -13.27
C CYS A 221 -1.63 -8.67 -12.32
N VAL A 222 -0.59 -7.94 -11.91
CA VAL A 222 0.39 -8.40 -10.90
C VAL A 222 -0.12 -8.08 -9.50
N LEU A 223 -0.79 -6.93 -9.34
CA LEU A 223 -1.47 -6.51 -8.12
C LEU A 223 -2.99 -6.41 -8.37
N GLU A 224 -3.79 -6.81 -7.38
CA GLU A 224 -5.25 -6.69 -7.36
C GLU A 224 -5.63 -5.80 -6.18
N ARG A 225 -6.41 -4.73 -6.40
CA ARG A 225 -6.92 -3.90 -5.29
C ARG A 225 -7.94 -4.68 -4.48
N ILE A 226 -7.85 -4.58 -3.17
CA ILE A 226 -8.69 -5.31 -2.21
C ILE A 226 -9.35 -4.32 -1.25
N ASN A 227 -10.65 -4.50 -1.02
CA ASN A 227 -11.33 -3.80 0.04
C ASN A 227 -10.83 -4.31 1.40
N ARG A 228 -10.34 -3.39 2.25
CA ARG A 228 -9.78 -3.73 3.57
C ARG A 228 -10.74 -4.49 4.49
N VAL A 229 -12.04 -4.19 4.41
CA VAL A 229 -13.07 -4.76 5.30
C VAL A 229 -13.62 -6.06 4.73
N THR A 230 -14.00 -6.07 3.45
CA THR A 230 -14.67 -7.24 2.85
C THR A 230 -13.69 -8.25 2.26
N HIS A 231 -12.41 -7.88 2.11
CA HIS A 231 -11.36 -8.66 1.43
C HIS A 231 -11.69 -9.04 -0.03
N LYS A 232 -12.71 -8.40 -0.61
CA LYS A 232 -13.12 -8.58 -2.01
C LYS A 232 -12.31 -7.67 -2.94
N PRO A 233 -12.08 -8.10 -4.20
CA PRO A 233 -11.46 -7.26 -5.20
C PRO A 233 -12.25 -5.98 -5.45
N ILE A 234 -11.54 -4.87 -5.69
CA ILE A 234 -12.08 -3.58 -6.12
C ILE A 234 -11.62 -3.35 -7.56
N GLN A 235 -12.58 -3.04 -8.47
CA GLN A 235 -12.29 -2.58 -9.84
C GLN A 235 -11.23 -3.43 -10.55
N VAL A 236 -11.50 -4.73 -10.67
CA VAL A 236 -10.61 -5.62 -11.42
C VAL A 236 -10.64 -5.19 -12.88
N PRO A 237 -9.49 -4.86 -13.51
CA PRO A 237 -9.46 -4.55 -14.93
C PRO A 237 -10.08 -5.70 -15.73
N GLU A 238 -10.86 -5.39 -16.77
CA GLU A 238 -11.64 -6.39 -17.51
C GLU A 238 -10.75 -7.52 -18.06
N HIS A 239 -9.59 -7.17 -18.62
CA HIS A 239 -8.59 -8.13 -19.10
C HIS A 239 -7.93 -8.96 -17.98
N CYS A 240 -8.00 -8.52 -16.73
CA CYS A 240 -7.56 -9.31 -15.57
C CYS A 240 -8.64 -10.25 -15.04
N SER A 241 -9.91 -10.05 -15.44
CA SER A 241 -11.07 -10.85 -15.02
C SER A 241 -11.35 -12.02 -15.97
N GLN A 242 -10.83 -11.95 -17.20
CA GLN A 242 -10.88 -13.05 -18.14
C GLN A 242 -10.10 -14.24 -17.54
N LYS A 243 -10.77 -15.39 -17.39
CA LYS A 243 -10.05 -16.65 -17.18
C LYS A 243 -9.05 -16.79 -18.33
N PRO A 244 -7.83 -17.27 -18.08
CA PRO A 244 -6.94 -17.57 -19.20
C PRO A 244 -7.71 -18.44 -20.19
N ASP A 245 -7.75 -18.02 -21.45
CA ASP A 245 -8.36 -18.78 -22.56
C ASP A 245 -7.67 -20.14 -22.78
N ASP A 246 -6.62 -20.43 -22.00
CA ASP A 246 -5.93 -21.70 -21.88
C ASP A 246 -6.22 -22.37 -20.52
N GLU A 247 -7.47 -22.75 -20.27
CA GLU A 247 -7.64 -24.11 -19.73
C GLU A 247 -7.20 -25.01 -20.89
N PRO A 248 -6.14 -25.83 -20.76
CA PRO A 248 -5.72 -26.70 -21.86
C PRO A 248 -6.96 -27.47 -22.24
N ARG A 249 -7.42 -27.35 -23.51
CA ARG A 249 -8.57 -28.10 -24.07
C ARG A 249 -8.62 -29.41 -23.33
N ASP A 250 -9.60 -29.56 -22.42
CA ASP A 250 -9.74 -30.77 -21.64
C ASP A 250 -9.76 -31.87 -22.69
N CYS A 251 -8.70 -32.68 -22.73
CA CYS A 251 -8.58 -33.78 -23.65
C CYS A 251 -9.87 -34.54 -23.46
N SER A 252 -10.76 -34.47 -24.45
CA SER A 252 -12.18 -34.72 -24.25
C SER A 252 -12.34 -36.08 -23.60
N ARG A 253 -13.40 -36.30 -22.83
CA ARG A 253 -13.63 -37.60 -22.19
C ARG A 253 -13.57 -38.75 -23.22
N GLU A 254 -13.98 -38.49 -24.47
CA GLU A 254 -13.73 -39.35 -25.64
C GLU A 254 -12.24 -39.53 -25.99
N GLU A 255 -11.44 -38.46 -26.10
CA GLU A 255 -10.00 -38.57 -26.42
C GLU A 255 -9.20 -39.29 -25.33
N ARG A 256 -9.50 -39.06 -24.04
CA ARG A 256 -8.89 -39.82 -22.95
C ARG A 256 -9.26 -41.30 -23.01
N LYS A 257 -10.53 -41.62 -23.30
CA LYS A 257 -10.96 -43.02 -23.51
C LYS A 257 -10.24 -43.65 -24.69
N LYS A 258 -10.09 -42.92 -25.79
CA LYS A 258 -9.39 -43.39 -26.99
C LYS A 258 -7.91 -43.69 -26.72
N ILE A 259 -7.21 -42.80 -26.01
CA ILE A 259 -5.81 -43.01 -25.62
C ILE A 259 -5.68 -44.26 -24.71
N VAL A 260 -6.59 -44.44 -23.76
CA VAL A 260 -6.59 -45.60 -22.86
C VAL A 260 -6.91 -46.89 -23.63
N GLU A 261 -7.88 -46.87 -24.54
CA GLU A 261 -8.23 -48.02 -25.40
C GLU A 261 -7.08 -48.40 -26.34
N ASP A 262 -6.43 -47.42 -26.95
CA ASP A 262 -5.28 -47.65 -27.82
C ASP A 262 -4.09 -48.24 -27.04
N ALA A 263 -3.81 -47.72 -25.84
CA ALA A 263 -2.78 -48.28 -24.95
C ALA A 263 -3.10 -49.72 -24.52
N LEU A 264 -4.36 -50.01 -24.19
CA LEU A 264 -4.82 -51.35 -23.84
C LEU A 264 -4.73 -52.31 -25.04
N ARG A 265 -4.99 -51.83 -26.26
CA ARG A 265 -4.86 -52.62 -27.49
C ARG A 265 -3.41 -53.00 -27.76
N VAL A 266 -2.49 -52.05 -27.62
CA VAL A 266 -1.04 -52.31 -27.76
C VAL A 266 -0.55 -53.32 -26.73
N CYS A 267 -0.99 -53.20 -25.47
CA CYS A 267 -0.64 -54.14 -24.41
C CYS A 267 -1.17 -55.56 -24.69
N LYS A 268 -2.42 -55.69 -25.17
CA LYS A 268 -3.01 -56.99 -25.54
C LYS A 268 -2.25 -57.65 -26.68
N ASN A 269 -1.92 -56.88 -27.73
CA ASN A 269 -1.17 -57.40 -28.88
C ASN A 269 0.24 -57.85 -28.49
N LYS A 270 0.90 -57.13 -27.57
CA LYS A 270 2.21 -57.53 -27.03
C LYS A 270 2.10 -58.83 -26.23
N LYS A 271 1.10 -58.94 -25.36
CA LYS A 271 0.87 -60.16 -24.57
C LYS A 271 0.59 -61.39 -25.43
N GLN A 272 -0.21 -61.25 -26.49
CA GLN A 272 -0.45 -62.34 -27.45
C GLN A 272 0.84 -62.76 -28.16
N LYS A 273 1.65 -61.80 -28.60
CA LYS A 273 2.93 -62.07 -29.26
C LYS A 273 3.93 -62.77 -28.33
N ASP A 274 3.96 -62.40 -27.06
CA ASP A 274 4.80 -63.03 -26.04
C ASP A 274 4.31 -64.46 -25.71
N GLN A 275 2.99 -64.70 -25.75
CA GLN A 275 2.38 -66.02 -25.57
C GLN A 275 2.63 -66.95 -26.77
N ASP A 276 2.52 -66.43 -28.00
CA ASP A 276 2.83 -67.17 -29.23
C ASP A 276 4.33 -67.51 -29.33
N LEU A 277 5.21 -66.68 -28.75
CA LEU A 277 6.64 -67.03 -28.60
C LEU A 277 6.84 -68.13 -27.55
N ALA A 278 6.17 -68.02 -26.40
CA ALA A 278 6.28 -69.02 -25.33
C ALA A 278 5.75 -70.41 -25.73
N ASP A 279 4.71 -70.47 -26.56
CA ASP A 279 4.19 -71.74 -27.11
C ASP A 279 5.09 -72.33 -28.21
N LYS A 280 5.85 -71.50 -28.94
CA LYS A 280 6.84 -71.98 -29.92
C LYS A 280 8.11 -72.53 -29.30
N ASP A 281 8.50 -72.03 -28.14
CA ASP A 281 9.66 -72.51 -27.37
C ASP A 281 9.32 -73.71 -26.45
N ARG A 282 8.07 -74.20 -26.50
CA ARG A 282 7.63 -75.37 -25.74
C ARG A 282 8.13 -76.65 -26.41
N ILE A 283 9.33 -77.07 -26.04
CA ILE A 283 9.92 -78.36 -26.43
C ILE A 283 8.99 -79.49 -25.99
N ILE A 284 8.44 -80.23 -26.96
CA ILE A 284 7.69 -81.46 -26.74
C ILE A 284 8.71 -82.57 -26.51
N PHE A 285 8.79 -83.09 -25.28
CA PHE A 285 9.50 -84.33 -25.00
C PHE A 285 8.56 -85.51 -25.32
N PRO A 286 8.88 -86.38 -26.29
CA PRO A 286 8.11 -87.60 -26.50
C PRO A 286 8.38 -88.60 -25.36
N GLU A 287 7.33 -89.31 -24.95
CA GLU A 287 7.34 -90.40 -23.95
C GLU A 287 8.19 -91.61 -24.37
#